data_AF-A0A7J8BZR1-F1
#
_entry.id   AF-A0A7J8BZR1-F1
#
_cell.length_a   1.000
_cell.length_b   1.000
_cell.length_c   1.000
_cell.angle_alpha   90.00
_cell.angle_beta   90.00
_cell.angle_gamma   90.00
#
_symmetry.space_group_name_H-M   'P 1'
#
loop_
_entity.id
_entity.type
_entity.pdbx_description
1 polymer ?
#
loop_
_entity_poly.entity_id
_entity_poly.type
_entity_poly.pdbx_seq_one_letter_code
_entity_poly.pdbx_strand_id
1 'polypeptide(L)'
;MVAIPQVYSQDSTENLGHGNFKYMSAVCWLFGRDLYDTLQYPIGLISSSWSGTPIEAWSSGRSLKACGVPKQGFILSDPVSGPSEHSVLWNAMIHPLHNMTLKGVIWYQGESNANFNRDLYNCTFPTLIEDWRQTFHSGSQGQTDRLFPFGFVQPLVKN
;
A
#
# COMPACT_ATOMS: atom_id res chain seq x y z
N MET A 1 12.15 -0.61 4.14
CA MET A 1 11.89 0.82 3.84
C MET A 1 13.02 1.65 4.40
N VAL A 2 13.72 2.43 3.57
CA VAL A 2 14.72 3.39 4.04
C VAL A 2 13.97 4.66 4.46
N ALA A 3 13.87 4.86 5.77
CA ALA A 3 13.41 6.10 6.36
C ALA A 3 14.56 7.11 6.32
N ILE A 4 14.34 8.29 5.74
CA ILE A 4 15.33 9.37 5.81
C ILE A 4 14.95 10.27 6.98
N PRO A 5 15.83 10.48 7.97
CA PRO A 5 15.66 11.54 8.96
C PRO A 5 15.93 12.89 8.28
N GLN A 6 14.90 13.66 7.94
CA GLN A 6 15.06 15.07 7.61
C GLN A 6 14.23 15.93 8.57
N VAL A 7 14.74 17.13 8.89
CA VAL A 7 14.06 18.07 9.80
C VAL A 7 12.69 18.49 9.25
N TYR A 8 12.51 18.49 7.93
CA TYR A 8 11.25 18.81 7.24
C TYR A 8 10.32 17.60 7.01
N SER A 9 10.75 16.40 7.41
CA SER A 9 9.93 15.18 7.40
C SER A 9 9.50 14.77 8.82
N GLN A 10 9.67 15.66 9.81
CA GLN A 10 9.10 15.51 11.14
C GLN A 10 7.65 15.99 11.10
N ASP A 11 6.72 15.04 11.15
CA ASP A 11 5.30 15.39 11.32
C ASP A 11 5.10 16.08 12.67
N SER A 12 4.41 17.24 12.67
CA SER A 12 4.08 17.93 13.90
C SER A 12 2.97 17.19 14.65
N THR A 13 3.08 17.14 15.97
CA THR A 13 2.12 16.46 16.87
C THR A 13 0.70 17.03 16.83
N GLU A 14 0.47 18.10 16.07
CA GLU A 14 -0.83 18.78 15.98
C GLU A 14 -1.77 18.20 14.92
N ASN A 15 -1.28 17.45 13.92
CA ASN A 15 -2.10 17.19 12.73
C ASN A 15 -2.79 15.82 12.65
N LEU A 16 -2.31 14.74 13.25
CA LEU A 16 -2.98 13.43 13.16
C LEU A 16 -2.62 12.53 14.36
N GLY A 17 -3.45 12.55 15.41
CA GLY A 17 -3.59 11.48 16.41
C GLY A 17 -2.31 10.90 17.03
N HIS A 18 -1.97 11.37 18.24
CA HIS A 18 -1.18 10.68 19.27
C HIS A 18 -0.18 9.59 18.82
N GLY A 19 0.97 10.01 18.27
CA GLY A 19 2.11 9.15 18.01
C GLY A 19 3.35 9.92 17.54
N ASN A 20 4.55 9.48 17.90
CA ASN A 20 5.80 10.09 17.47
C ASN A 20 6.15 9.59 16.06
N PHE A 21 5.53 10.17 15.02
CA PHE A 21 5.82 9.86 13.62
C PHE A 21 7.17 10.45 13.22
N LYS A 22 8.28 9.84 13.67
CA LYS A 22 9.64 10.36 13.44
C LYS A 22 10.11 10.23 12.00
N TYR A 23 9.48 9.37 11.18
CA TYR A 23 9.99 9.00 9.87
C TYR A 23 8.89 8.74 8.84
N MET A 24 9.07 9.35 7.66
CA MET A 24 8.25 9.14 6.46
C MET A 24 9.10 8.47 5.37
N SER A 25 8.45 7.72 4.47
CA SER A 25 9.11 7.18 3.28
C SER A 25 9.71 8.31 2.44
N ALA A 26 11.01 8.20 2.12
CA ALA A 26 11.70 9.15 1.25
C ALA A 26 11.04 9.28 -0.11
N VAL A 27 10.57 8.16 -0.67
CA VAL A 27 9.87 8.13 -1.96
C VAL A 27 8.56 8.90 -1.87
N CYS A 28 7.77 8.67 -0.80
CA CYS A 28 6.50 9.37 -0.60
C CYS A 28 6.72 10.87 -0.41
N TRP A 29 7.71 11.26 0.39
CA TRP A 29 8.01 12.68 0.65
C TRP A 29 8.53 13.40 -0.60
N LEU A 30 9.51 12.83 -1.30
CA LEU A 30 10.08 13.43 -2.50
C LEU A 30 9.03 13.55 -3.61
N PHE A 31 8.19 12.53 -3.79
CA PHE A 31 7.11 12.56 -4.76
C PHE A 31 6.03 13.59 -4.39
N GLY A 32 5.63 13.65 -3.12
CA GLY A 32 4.67 14.64 -2.65
C GLY A 32 5.18 16.07 -2.80
N ARG A 33 6.47 16.31 -2.52
CA ARG A 33 7.12 17.61 -2.75
C ARG A 33 7.13 17.98 -4.22
N ASP A 34 7.52 17.06 -5.10
CA ASP A 34 7.54 17.30 -6.55
C ASP A 34 6.12 17.62 -7.11
N LEU A 35 5.10 16.91 -6.61
CA LEU A 35 3.71 17.22 -6.92
C LEU A 35 3.27 18.59 -6.40
N TYR A 36 3.66 18.95 -5.19
CA TYR A 36 3.36 20.28 -4.62
C TYR A 36 4.01 21.38 -5.45
N ASP A 37 5.31 21.24 -5.77
CA ASP A 37 6.07 22.20 -6.56
C ASP A 37 5.45 22.37 -7.96
N THR A 38 4.92 21.29 -8.55
CA THR A 38 4.29 21.31 -9.87
C THR A 38 2.86 21.88 -9.85
N LEU A 39 2.03 21.42 -8.92
CA LEU A 39 0.58 21.70 -8.91
C LEU A 39 0.24 22.97 -8.11
N GLN A 40 1.07 23.36 -7.14
CA GLN A 40 0.83 24.45 -6.20
C GLN A 40 -0.46 24.28 -5.37
N TYR A 41 -0.91 23.03 -5.17
CA TYR A 41 -2.01 22.66 -4.28
C TYR A 41 -1.49 21.85 -3.08
N PRO A 42 -2.04 22.02 -1.87
CA PRO A 42 -1.66 21.20 -0.71
C PRO A 42 -1.83 19.71 -0.99
N ILE A 43 -0.77 18.93 -0.77
CA ILE A 43 -0.75 17.47 -0.99
C ILE A 43 -0.73 16.76 0.36
N GLY A 44 -1.79 15.99 0.65
CA GLY A 44 -1.81 15.07 1.78
C GLY A 44 -1.10 13.76 1.43
N LEU A 45 -0.22 13.28 2.30
CA LEU A 45 0.49 12.01 2.13
C LEU A 45 0.06 11.02 3.22
N ILE A 46 -0.19 9.77 2.82
CA ILE A 46 -0.50 8.66 3.72
C ILE A 46 0.54 7.57 3.50
N SER A 47 1.20 7.14 4.57
CA SER A 47 2.17 6.05 4.52
C SER A 47 1.62 4.80 5.20
N SER A 48 1.21 3.83 4.39
CA SER A 48 0.83 2.49 4.84
C SER A 48 1.82 1.47 4.30
N SER A 49 2.80 1.10 5.12
CA SER A 49 3.89 0.24 4.69
C SER A 49 4.39 -0.68 5.80
N TRP A 50 4.70 -1.93 5.45
CA TRP A 50 5.32 -2.90 6.34
C TRP A 50 6.36 -3.73 5.55
N SER A 51 7.52 -3.96 6.15
CA SER A 51 8.61 -4.70 5.48
C SER A 51 8.37 -6.22 5.51
N GLY A 52 8.79 -6.93 4.46
CA GLY A 52 8.75 -8.40 4.46
C GLY A 52 7.36 -9.00 4.29
N THR A 53 6.37 -8.23 3.87
CA THR A 53 4.99 -8.70 3.72
C THR A 53 4.65 -9.07 2.29
N PRO A 54 3.97 -10.21 2.06
CA PRO A 54 3.53 -10.62 0.73
C PRO A 54 2.26 -9.86 0.31
N ILE A 55 1.92 -9.86 -0.99
CA ILE A 55 0.75 -9.15 -1.53
C ILE A 55 -0.58 -9.65 -0.95
N GLU A 56 -0.59 -10.90 -0.48
CA GLU A 56 -1.72 -11.53 0.18
C GLU A 56 -2.13 -10.81 1.46
N ALA A 57 -1.18 -10.22 2.19
CA ALA A 57 -1.48 -9.44 3.39
C ALA A 57 -2.24 -8.13 3.08
N TRP A 58 -2.02 -7.58 1.88
CA TRP A 58 -2.57 -6.30 1.43
C TRP A 58 -3.81 -6.41 0.54
N SER A 59 -4.13 -7.63 0.11
CA SER A 59 -5.29 -7.93 -0.72
C SER A 59 -6.51 -8.20 0.16
N SER A 60 -7.68 -7.73 -0.26
CA SER A 60 -8.93 -8.16 0.38
C SER A 60 -9.20 -9.65 0.15
N GLY A 61 -10.02 -10.26 1.01
CA GLY A 61 -10.39 -11.67 0.87
C GLY A 61 -11.11 -11.96 -0.46
N ARG A 62 -11.82 -11.00 -1.04
CA ARG A 62 -12.49 -11.17 -2.34
C ARG A 62 -11.49 -11.21 -3.50
N SER A 63 -10.45 -10.38 -3.45
CA SER A 63 -9.38 -10.37 -4.46
C SER A 63 -8.59 -11.67 -4.45
N LEU A 64 -8.26 -12.17 -3.25
CA LEU A 64 -7.57 -13.45 -3.08
C LEU A 64 -8.41 -14.63 -3.56
N LYS A 65 -9.71 -14.64 -3.25
CA LYS A 65 -10.63 -15.66 -3.70
C LYS A 65 -10.77 -15.68 -5.23
N ALA A 66 -10.79 -14.52 -5.88
CA ALA A 66 -10.88 -14.42 -7.33
C ALA A 66 -9.68 -15.06 -8.05
N CYS A 67 -8.50 -14.99 -7.45
CA CYS A 67 -7.27 -15.59 -7.97
C CYS A 67 -6.99 -17.02 -7.47
N GLY A 68 -7.91 -17.63 -6.72
CA GLY A 68 -7.74 -18.99 -6.21
C GLY A 68 -6.59 -19.14 -5.21
N VAL A 69 -6.19 -18.07 -4.51
CA VAL A 69 -5.11 -18.14 -3.52
C VAL A 69 -5.51 -19.11 -2.39
N PRO A 70 -4.68 -20.13 -2.06
CA PRO A 70 -4.99 -21.09 -1.00
C PRO A 70 -5.19 -20.41 0.35
N LYS A 71 -6.23 -20.78 1.11
CA LYS A 71 -6.60 -20.10 2.37
C LYS A 71 -5.52 -20.08 3.47
N GLN A 72 -4.51 -20.95 3.38
CA GLN A 72 -3.39 -21.01 4.30
C GLN A 72 -2.07 -21.09 3.51
N GLY A 73 -1.43 -19.95 3.30
CA GLY A 73 -0.01 -19.89 2.98
C GLY A 73 0.79 -19.70 4.26
N PHE A 74 1.23 -20.78 4.89
CA PHE A 74 2.20 -20.68 5.99
C PHE A 74 3.53 -20.18 5.41
N ILE A 75 3.84 -18.90 5.60
CA ILE A 75 5.25 -18.48 5.65
C ILE A 75 5.72 -18.86 7.04
N LEU A 76 6.80 -19.65 7.15
CA LEU A 76 7.45 -19.93 8.42
C LEU A 76 7.68 -18.59 9.14
N SER A 77 7.16 -18.47 10.36
CA SER A 77 7.29 -17.27 11.19
C SER A 77 8.75 -17.08 11.60
N ASP A 78 9.56 -16.55 10.68
CA ASP A 78 10.87 -15.99 11.00
C ASP A 78 10.63 -14.65 11.73
N PRO A 79 11.29 -14.37 12.87
CA PRO A 79 11.23 -13.07 13.54
C PRO A 79 11.55 -11.85 12.64
N VAL A 80 12.12 -12.06 11.45
CA VAL A 80 12.39 -11.01 10.45
C VAL A 80 11.20 -10.77 9.48
N SER A 81 10.25 -11.70 9.39
CA SER A 81 9.12 -11.61 8.46
C SER A 81 7.98 -10.75 9.02
N GLY A 82 7.48 -9.81 8.20
CA GLY A 82 6.31 -9.01 8.56
C GLY A 82 5.00 -9.83 8.52
N PRO A 83 3.86 -9.21 8.88
CA PRO A 83 2.55 -9.86 8.82
C PRO A 83 2.29 -10.48 7.44
N SER A 84 2.10 -11.79 7.42
CA SER A 84 1.89 -12.59 6.20
C SER A 84 0.51 -13.21 6.13
N GLU A 85 -0.31 -13.08 7.18
CA GLU A 85 -1.68 -13.54 7.18
C GLU A 85 -2.50 -12.82 6.09
N HIS A 86 -3.38 -13.57 5.44
CA HIS A 86 -4.19 -13.04 4.37
C HIS A 86 -5.05 -11.87 4.84
N SER A 87 -5.03 -10.78 4.08
CA SER A 87 -5.80 -9.56 4.33
C SER A 87 -5.53 -8.86 5.66
N VAL A 88 -4.51 -9.25 6.45
CA VAL A 88 -4.26 -8.66 7.77
C VAL A 88 -3.95 -7.15 7.65
N LEU A 89 -3.12 -6.76 6.69
CA LEU A 89 -2.75 -5.36 6.47
C LEU A 89 -3.80 -4.60 5.67
N TRP A 90 -4.53 -5.28 4.78
CA TRP A 90 -5.73 -4.73 4.17
C TRP A 90 -6.71 -4.27 5.25
N ASN A 91 -7.06 -5.14 6.19
CA ASN A 91 -8.02 -4.86 7.25
C ASN A 91 -7.51 -3.82 8.25
N ALA A 92 -6.22 -3.87 8.59
CA ALA A 92 -5.64 -3.00 9.62
C ALA A 92 -5.25 -1.60 9.10
N MET A 93 -4.76 -1.49 7.86
CA MET A 93 -4.09 -0.27 7.37
C MET A 93 -4.78 0.41 6.19
N ILE A 94 -5.54 -0.33 5.37
CA ILE A 94 -6.10 0.21 4.12
C ILE A 94 -7.61 0.38 4.20
N HIS A 95 -8.32 -0.67 4.63
CA HIS A 95 -9.77 -0.66 4.74
C HIS A 95 -10.28 0.50 5.63
N PRO A 96 -9.68 0.85 6.78
CA PRO A 96 -10.16 1.97 7.60
C PRO A 96 -10.14 3.33 6.88
N LEU A 97 -9.38 3.46 5.80
CA LEU A 97 -9.24 4.69 5.02
C LEU A 97 -10.22 4.77 3.84
N HIS A 98 -11.07 3.76 3.61
CA HIS A 98 -11.86 3.64 2.37
C HIS A 98 -12.82 4.82 2.10
N ASN A 99 -13.18 5.60 3.13
CA ASN A 99 -14.02 6.80 2.99
C ASN A 99 -13.25 8.07 2.59
N MET A 100 -11.91 8.02 2.57
CA MET A 100 -11.09 9.15 2.14
C MET A 100 -11.08 9.28 0.62
N THR A 101 -10.98 10.53 0.14
CA THR A 101 -10.83 10.82 -1.29
C THR A 101 -9.36 10.71 -1.68
N LEU A 102 -9.03 9.71 -2.51
CA LEU A 102 -7.67 9.52 -3.03
C LEU A 102 -7.50 10.13 -4.42
N LYS A 103 -6.29 10.62 -4.69
CA LYS A 103 -5.88 11.10 -6.03
C LYS A 103 -4.84 10.20 -6.70
N GLY A 104 -4.22 9.29 -5.96
CA GLY A 104 -3.21 8.38 -6.47
C GLY A 104 -2.72 7.43 -5.41
N VAL A 105 -2.08 6.33 -5.85
CA VAL A 105 -1.36 5.39 -4.98
C VAL A 105 0.03 5.15 -5.56
N ILE A 106 1.03 5.05 -4.68
CA ILE A 106 2.37 4.58 -5.01
C ILE A 106 2.56 3.24 -4.30
N TRP A 107 2.83 2.21 -5.08
CA TRP A 107 2.98 0.84 -4.61
C TRP A 107 4.39 0.33 -4.83
N TYR A 108 5.03 -0.11 -3.76
CA TYR A 108 6.33 -0.76 -3.86
C TYR A 108 6.35 -2.01 -3.00
N GLN A 109 6.23 -3.15 -3.67
CA GLN A 109 6.20 -4.48 -3.08
C GLN A 109 6.52 -5.51 -4.18
N GLY A 110 7.00 -6.67 -3.77
CA GLY A 110 7.13 -7.86 -4.61
C GLY A 110 8.26 -8.79 -4.15
N GLU A 111 9.17 -8.28 -3.32
CA GLU A 111 10.34 -9.00 -2.81
C GLU A 111 9.93 -10.27 -2.05
N SER A 112 8.95 -10.17 -1.15
CA SER A 112 8.45 -11.32 -0.40
C SER A 112 7.70 -12.35 -1.26
N ASN A 113 7.22 -11.97 -2.45
CA ASN A 113 6.55 -12.88 -3.37
C ASN A 113 7.51 -13.49 -4.41
N ALA A 114 8.80 -13.13 -4.39
CA ALA A 114 9.80 -13.69 -5.31
C ALA A 114 9.90 -15.21 -5.22
N ASN A 115 9.73 -15.77 -4.01
CA ASN A 115 9.78 -17.21 -3.74
C ASN A 115 8.48 -17.74 -3.08
N PHE A 116 7.40 -16.96 -3.09
CA PHE A 116 6.13 -17.31 -2.44
C PHE A 116 4.95 -16.91 -3.32
N ASN A 117 4.16 -17.90 -3.76
CA ASN A 117 3.01 -17.71 -4.66
C ASN A 117 3.33 -16.85 -5.90
N ARG A 118 4.57 -16.90 -6.39
CA ARG A 118 5.06 -16.09 -7.52
C ARG A 118 4.15 -16.20 -8.74
N ASP A 119 3.70 -17.41 -9.06
CA ASP A 119 2.85 -17.68 -10.22
C ASP A 119 1.46 -17.03 -10.10
N LEU A 120 0.99 -16.80 -8.87
CA LEU A 120 -0.30 -16.15 -8.60
C LEU A 120 -0.19 -14.62 -8.64
N TYR A 121 1.02 -14.05 -8.56
CA TYR A 121 1.24 -12.60 -8.52
C TYR A 121 0.66 -11.89 -9.75
N ASN A 122 0.71 -12.53 -10.92
CA ASN A 122 0.15 -12.01 -12.17
C ASN A 122 -1.38 -11.86 -12.11
N CYS A 123 -2.07 -12.65 -11.27
CA CYS A 123 -3.50 -12.47 -11.02
C CYS A 123 -3.75 -11.53 -9.84
N THR A 124 -3.06 -11.74 -8.71
CA THR A 124 -3.36 -11.06 -7.46
C THR A 124 -3.07 -9.57 -7.54
N PHE A 125 -2.01 -9.15 -8.23
CA PHE A 125 -1.65 -7.74 -8.33
C PHE A 125 -2.65 -6.89 -9.13
N PRO A 126 -3.02 -7.25 -10.38
CA PRO A 126 -4.10 -6.54 -11.09
C PRO A 126 -5.43 -6.56 -10.33
N THR A 127 -5.76 -7.70 -9.70
CA THR A 127 -7.01 -7.84 -8.94
C THR A 127 -7.02 -6.97 -7.70
N LEU A 128 -5.88 -6.82 -7.00
CA LEU A 128 -5.72 -5.90 -5.87
C LEU A 128 -5.99 -4.46 -6.31
N ILE A 129 -5.38 -4.01 -7.42
CA ILE A 129 -5.57 -2.65 -7.94
C ILE A 129 -7.04 -2.38 -8.23
N GLU A 130 -7.69 -3.31 -8.92
CA GLU A 130 -9.11 -3.19 -9.29
C GLU A 130 -10.02 -3.13 -8.07
N ASP A 131 -9.72 -3.97 -7.07
CA ASP A 131 -10.44 -4.00 -5.81
C ASP A 131 -10.28 -2.73 -4.99
N TRP A 132 -9.06 -2.18 -4.91
CA TRP A 132 -8.81 -0.92 -4.23
C TRP A 132 -9.53 0.23 -4.93
N ARG A 133 -9.44 0.31 -6.26
CA ARG A 133 -10.19 1.28 -7.06
C ARG A 133 -11.68 1.21 -6.76
N GLN A 134 -12.24 0.00 -6.65
CA GLN A 134 -13.66 -0.17 -6.36
C GLN A 134 -13.98 0.29 -4.94
N THR A 135 -13.18 -0.15 -3.97
CA THR A 135 -13.37 0.11 -2.55
C THR A 135 -13.33 1.61 -2.25
N PHE A 136 -12.31 2.33 -2.74
CA PHE A 136 -12.18 3.77 -2.51
C PHE A 136 -13.22 4.57 -3.30
N HIS A 137 -13.54 4.18 -4.54
CA HIS A 137 -14.60 4.84 -5.30
C HIS A 137 -15.96 4.73 -4.58
N SER A 138 -16.33 3.52 -4.14
CA SER A 138 -17.59 3.32 -3.42
C SER A 138 -17.58 3.94 -2.02
N GLY A 139 -16.50 3.79 -1.25
CA GLY A 139 -16.39 4.32 0.12
C GLY A 139 -16.41 5.85 0.18
N SER A 140 -15.73 6.52 -0.77
CA SER A 140 -15.75 7.98 -0.89
C SER A 140 -16.99 8.53 -1.61
N GLN A 141 -18.02 7.72 -1.81
CA GLN A 141 -19.27 8.11 -2.49
C GLN A 141 -19.03 8.68 -3.90
N GLY A 142 -18.07 8.11 -4.63
CA GLY A 142 -17.73 8.50 -6.00
C GLY A 142 -16.75 9.66 -6.12
N GLN A 143 -16.27 10.24 -5.01
CA GLN A 143 -15.30 11.35 -5.05
C GLN A 143 -13.90 10.91 -5.50
N THR A 144 -13.50 9.70 -5.14
CA THR A 144 -12.29 9.06 -5.70
C THR A 144 -12.59 8.60 -7.12
N ASP A 145 -11.78 9.06 -8.08
CA ASP A 145 -11.88 8.64 -9.47
C ASP A 145 -11.72 7.12 -9.58
N ARG A 146 -12.61 6.43 -10.30
CA ARG A 146 -12.56 4.96 -10.44
C ARG A 146 -11.25 4.48 -11.06
N LEU A 147 -10.59 5.29 -11.87
CA LEU A 147 -9.35 5.00 -12.57
C LEU A 147 -8.19 5.84 -12.06
N PHE A 148 -8.22 6.26 -10.79
CA PHE A 148 -7.14 7.04 -10.21
C PHE A 148 -5.76 6.38 -10.48
N PRO A 149 -4.70 7.20 -10.69
CA PRO A 149 -3.35 6.71 -10.97
C PRO A 149 -2.82 5.75 -9.90
N PHE A 150 -2.35 4.58 -10.35
CA PHE A 150 -1.71 3.59 -9.48
C PHE A 150 -0.27 3.38 -9.98
N GLY A 151 0.67 4.14 -9.42
CA GLY A 151 2.09 4.00 -9.73
C GLY A 151 2.66 2.82 -8.97
N PHE A 152 3.41 1.96 -9.63
CA PHE A 152 4.01 0.81 -8.97
C PHE A 152 5.43 0.52 -9.43
N VAL A 153 6.23 -0.04 -8.54
CA VAL A 153 7.54 -0.62 -8.85
C VAL A 153 7.42 -2.12 -8.69
N GLN A 154 7.69 -2.84 -9.78
CA GLN A 154 7.64 -4.30 -9.81
C GLN A 154 9.06 -4.86 -9.88
N PRO A 155 9.63 -5.35 -8.77
CA PRO A 155 10.95 -5.99 -8.76
C PRO A 155 10.93 -7.38 -9.42
N LEU A 156 9.76 -7.98 -9.62
CA LEU A 156 9.58 -9.26 -10.29
C LEU A 156 9.48 -9.09 -11.81
N VAL A 157 10.61 -9.13 -12.51
CA VAL A 157 10.65 -9.20 -13.98
C VAL A 157 11.26 -10.54 -14.40
N LYS A 158 10.63 -11.14 -15.43
CA LYS A 158 10.97 -12.35 -16.21
C LYS A 158 10.34 -13.65 -15.71
N ASN A 159 9.27 -14.10 -16.35
CA ASN A 159 9.35 -14.82 -17.63
C ASN A 159 8.09 -14.57 -18.46
#